data_AF-A0A3R6NDZ7-F1
#
_entry.id   AF-A0A3R6NDZ7-F1
#
_cell.length_a   1.000
_cell.length_b   1.000
_cell.length_c   1.000
_cell.angle_alpha   90.00
_cell.angle_beta   90.00
_cell.angle_gamma   90.00
#
_symmetry.space_group_name_H-M   'P 1'
#
loop_
_entity.id
_entity.type
_entity.pdbx_description
1 polymer ?
#
loop_
_entity_poly.entity_id
_entity_poly.type
_entity_poly.pdbx_seq_one_letter_code
_entity_poly.pdbx_strand_id
1 'polypeptide(L)'
;MYGNKKDFIAYGWNCIKGEVMDKKIKTGSEDEKVKSPNEINDEERQSNSMVAIKELLQNKNYIVVLDANILLKIYRSSPDYAEFALECLDSIKDYVCIPFNVYWEYEKHRKEEYGKKVKSIEKSAETCNQLISIIENKIKGQCDELSKNGYPDIDGLVDNLIEKVGELQDEFDSYFVEHQNLDFLNNWNEDKVLDLMNSFRKMPEPSALFIYKLCKEGEHRYKSQTPPGYKDSKKDGVSKYGDLIVWAETYEYAASNNKNIIFVTDDVKEDWWEKLDDGRILFRKELVKEFSRKTKIRKDLSKNLKLIPLVGYDLYQAIAREFMIEAPDAISLILNATDESFVDEVQMQVFESVWSEIAYSGTSFLDENNSHVGSEGVDEWELDDVGFYGFERIDVDSGMATYIISYHIVISGVSYEYWGRDDDTKEIITSPGRRHECSGKVDVLVTRALDTVINWNDDFEYQDAEIETASITEDSYEDNDSDFDIYCAECGEKIGYEWESFYRDYKGNPICDDCMTTNENGFVCPGCGAKYPEEMRGGSGTFCINCEDEYDV
;
A
#
# COMPACT_ATOMS: atom_id res chain seq x y z
N MET A 1 -40.75 -7.02 36.96
CA MET A 1 -40.97 -5.72 37.63
C MET A 1 -39.63 -5.00 37.65
N TYR A 2 -39.57 -3.80 37.05
CA TYR A 2 -38.43 -2.85 36.96
C TYR A 2 -37.13 -3.44 36.35
N GLY A 3 -36.61 -3.00 35.20
CA GLY A 3 -36.66 -1.70 34.56
C GLY A 3 -35.22 -1.16 34.50
N ASN A 4 -34.50 -1.43 33.41
CA ASN A 4 -33.32 -0.66 33.04
C ASN A 4 -33.22 -0.60 31.51
N LYS A 5 -33.65 0.55 30.99
CA LYS A 5 -33.28 1.04 29.65
C LYS A 5 -31.78 1.32 29.67
N LYS A 6 -31.02 0.71 28.77
CA LYS A 6 -29.75 1.27 28.31
C LYS A 6 -29.97 1.69 26.86
N ASP A 7 -29.74 2.98 26.65
CA ASP A 7 -29.94 3.68 25.40
C ASP A 7 -29.03 3.13 24.31
N PHE A 8 -29.63 2.67 23.22
CA PHE A 8 -28.95 2.42 21.95
C PHE A 8 -28.63 3.78 21.33
N ILE A 9 -27.34 4.14 21.32
CA ILE A 9 -26.86 5.25 20.49
C ILE A 9 -26.73 4.68 19.07
N ALA A 10 -27.67 5.07 18.22
CA ALA A 10 -27.59 4.84 16.78
C ALA A 10 -26.43 5.69 16.22
N TYR A 11 -25.34 5.06 15.80
CA TYR A 11 -24.37 5.69 14.92
C TYR A 11 -24.93 5.65 13.50
N GLY A 12 -25.74 6.67 13.18
CA GLY A 12 -26.14 6.96 11.81
C GLY A 12 -24.94 7.43 11.00
N TRP A 13 -24.85 6.92 9.77
CA TRP A 13 -23.96 7.44 8.73
C TRP A 13 -24.15 8.96 8.60
N ASN A 14 -23.19 9.73 9.10
CA ASN A 14 -23.13 11.16 8.85
C ASN A 14 -22.32 11.41 7.58
N CYS A 15 -23.01 11.50 6.45
CA CYS A 15 -22.51 12.21 5.29
C CYS A 15 -22.19 13.66 5.71
N ILE A 16 -20.92 14.03 5.72
CA ILE A 16 -20.46 15.39 5.94
C ILE A 16 -21.03 16.25 4.81
N LYS A 17 -22.04 17.07 5.13
CA LYS A 17 -22.44 18.21 4.29
C LYS A 17 -21.34 19.26 4.41
N GLY A 18 -20.50 19.36 3.38
CA GLY A 18 -19.56 20.46 3.22
C GLY A 18 -20.31 21.79 3.15
N GLU A 19 -20.00 22.68 4.08
CA GLU A 19 -20.43 24.08 4.06
C GLU A 19 -19.85 24.80 2.85
N VAL A 20 -20.73 25.52 2.15
CA VAL A 20 -20.39 26.41 1.04
C VAL A 20 -19.59 27.58 1.60
N MET A 21 -18.26 27.56 1.41
CA MET A 21 -17.44 28.76 1.51
C MET A 21 -17.18 29.34 0.11
N ASP A 22 -17.78 30.50 -0.13
CA ASP A 22 -17.56 31.39 -1.26
C ASP A 22 -16.06 31.61 -1.54
N LYS A 23 -15.53 30.99 -2.60
CA LYS A 23 -14.28 31.41 -3.24
C LYS A 23 -14.59 32.04 -4.59
N LYS A 24 -14.29 33.34 -4.65
CA LYS A 24 -14.39 34.25 -5.79
C LYS A 24 -13.93 33.61 -7.10
N ILE A 25 -14.82 33.68 -8.09
CA ILE A 25 -14.60 33.46 -9.51
C ILE A 25 -13.42 34.34 -9.98
N LYS A 26 -12.32 33.70 -10.41
CA LYS A 26 -11.38 34.28 -11.38
C LYS A 26 -11.71 33.66 -12.73
N THR A 27 -12.32 34.48 -13.59
CA THR A 27 -12.53 34.21 -15.02
C THR A 27 -11.18 34.08 -15.72
N GLY A 28 -10.86 32.87 -16.18
CA GLY A 28 -9.78 32.59 -17.12
C GLY A 28 -10.35 31.71 -18.21
N SER A 29 -10.29 32.21 -19.45
CA SER A 29 -10.92 31.68 -20.65
C SER A 29 -10.54 30.24 -20.98
N GLU A 30 -11.55 29.50 -21.41
CA GLU A 30 -11.52 28.20 -22.06
C GLU A 30 -10.53 28.17 -23.23
N ASP A 31 -9.58 27.22 -23.19
CA ASP A 31 -9.10 26.54 -24.38
C ASP A 31 -9.54 25.08 -24.26
N GLU A 32 -10.71 24.77 -24.82
CA GLU A 32 -11.19 23.41 -25.05
C GLU A 32 -10.19 22.66 -25.96
N LYS A 33 -9.23 21.97 -25.34
CA LYS A 33 -8.54 20.87 -26.01
C LYS A 33 -9.56 19.75 -26.22
N VAL A 34 -10.07 19.65 -27.44
CA VAL A 34 -10.82 18.51 -27.95
C VAL A 34 -10.03 17.22 -27.67
N LYS A 35 -10.44 16.47 -26.64
CA LYS A 35 -9.89 15.15 -26.30
C LYS A 35 -10.14 14.17 -27.44
N SER A 36 -9.18 13.29 -27.70
CA SER A 36 -9.23 12.36 -28.84
C SER A 36 -10.30 11.26 -28.64
N PRO A 37 -10.95 10.74 -29.70
CA PRO A 37 -12.03 9.75 -29.59
C PRO A 37 -11.65 8.34 -29.09
N ASN A 38 -10.42 8.14 -28.60
CA ASN A 38 -9.84 6.85 -28.22
C ASN A 38 -9.38 6.75 -26.76
N GLU A 39 -9.61 7.79 -25.94
CA GLU A 39 -9.37 7.73 -24.49
C GLU A 39 -10.53 6.97 -23.82
N ILE A 40 -10.22 5.82 -23.21
CA ILE A 40 -11.17 5.10 -22.35
C ILE A 40 -11.22 5.88 -21.04
N ASN A 41 -12.42 6.24 -20.59
CA ASN A 41 -12.60 6.96 -19.33
C ASN A 41 -12.29 6.03 -18.15
N ASP A 42 -11.50 6.49 -17.19
CA ASP A 42 -11.14 5.73 -15.99
C ASP A 42 -12.38 5.40 -15.14
N GLU A 43 -13.41 6.25 -15.15
CA GLU A 43 -14.70 5.96 -14.49
C GLU A 43 -15.41 4.73 -15.06
N GLU A 44 -15.21 4.37 -16.34
CA GLU A 44 -15.82 3.17 -16.93
C GLU A 44 -15.05 1.89 -16.56
N ARG A 45 -13.87 2.03 -15.96
CA ARG A 45 -12.94 0.94 -15.64
C ARG A 45 -12.86 0.68 -14.14
N GLN A 46 -13.23 1.67 -13.33
CA GLN A 46 -13.27 1.55 -11.88
C GLN A 46 -14.40 0.60 -11.46
N SER A 47 -14.09 -0.28 -10.50
CA SER A 47 -15.14 -1.00 -9.78
C SER A 47 -15.92 -0.01 -8.92
N ASN A 48 -17.26 -0.07 -8.94
CA ASN A 48 -18.06 0.95 -8.25
C ASN A 48 -19.38 0.38 -7.74
N SER A 49 -19.53 0.33 -6.42
CA SER A 49 -20.76 -0.08 -5.73
C SER A 49 -21.98 0.81 -6.05
N MET A 50 -21.77 2.03 -6.55
CA MET A 50 -22.83 2.97 -6.89
C MET A 50 -23.47 2.72 -8.27
N VAL A 51 -23.05 1.68 -8.99
CA VAL A 51 -23.64 1.29 -10.27
C VAL A 51 -25.14 0.96 -10.14
N ALA A 52 -25.97 1.53 -11.02
CA ALA A 52 -27.41 1.29 -11.08
C ALA A 52 -27.72 -0.11 -11.67
N ILE A 53 -27.34 -1.17 -10.95
CA ILE A 53 -27.32 -2.54 -11.46
C ILE A 53 -28.70 -2.99 -11.95
N LYS A 54 -29.77 -2.64 -11.23
CA LYS A 54 -31.14 -2.98 -11.61
C LYS A 54 -31.54 -2.40 -12.96
N GLU A 55 -31.19 -1.14 -13.22
CA GLU A 55 -31.43 -0.50 -14.53
C GLU A 55 -30.62 -1.17 -15.64
N LEU A 56 -29.35 -1.51 -15.36
CA LEU A 56 -28.47 -2.18 -16.33
C LEU A 56 -29.03 -3.53 -16.78
N LEU A 57 -29.44 -4.35 -15.80
CA LEU A 57 -29.97 -5.69 -16.04
C LEU A 57 -31.33 -5.64 -16.73
N GLN A 58 -32.28 -4.85 -16.22
CA GLN A 58 -33.66 -4.85 -16.70
C GLN A 58 -33.86 -4.09 -18.02
N ASN A 59 -33.13 -2.97 -18.21
CA ASN A 59 -33.42 -2.03 -19.30
C ASN A 59 -32.27 -1.87 -20.31
N LYS A 60 -31.02 -2.16 -19.93
CA LYS A 60 -29.84 -1.95 -20.79
C LYS A 60 -29.22 -3.25 -21.31
N ASN A 61 -29.91 -4.39 -21.15
CA ASN A 61 -29.55 -5.68 -21.75
C ASN A 61 -28.16 -6.18 -21.31
N TYR A 62 -27.83 -5.96 -20.03
CA TYR A 62 -26.64 -6.53 -19.41
C TYR A 62 -26.91 -7.94 -18.89
N ILE A 63 -25.85 -8.74 -18.82
CA ILE A 63 -25.78 -9.97 -18.02
C ILE A 63 -24.58 -9.87 -17.08
N VAL A 64 -24.66 -10.59 -15.97
CA VAL A 64 -23.56 -10.72 -15.01
C VAL A 64 -22.80 -11.99 -15.34
N VAL A 65 -21.49 -11.87 -15.54
CA VAL A 65 -20.57 -12.99 -15.74
C VAL A 65 -19.67 -13.06 -14.53
N LEU A 66 -19.80 -14.14 -13.77
CA LEU A 66 -19.02 -14.37 -12.56
C LEU A 66 -17.78 -15.18 -12.89
N ASP A 67 -16.68 -14.82 -12.26
CA ASP A 67 -15.51 -15.68 -12.09
C ASP A 67 -15.76 -16.74 -11.00
N ALA A 68 -14.98 -17.82 -10.99
CA ALA A 68 -15.11 -18.92 -10.04
C ALA A 68 -14.84 -18.47 -8.60
N ASN A 69 -13.90 -17.54 -8.42
CA ASN A 69 -13.53 -17.01 -7.10
C ASN A 69 -14.71 -16.38 -6.35
N ILE A 70 -15.66 -15.75 -7.05
CA ILE A 70 -16.84 -15.11 -6.45
C ILE A 70 -17.71 -16.14 -5.72
N LEU A 71 -17.96 -17.29 -6.35
CA LEU A 71 -18.77 -18.36 -5.76
C LEU A 71 -17.98 -19.15 -4.71
N LEU A 72 -16.71 -19.42 -4.97
CA LEU A 72 -15.85 -20.15 -4.05
C LEU A 72 -15.61 -19.38 -2.74
N LYS A 73 -15.56 -18.04 -2.79
CA LYS A 73 -15.41 -17.18 -1.61
C LYS A 73 -16.57 -17.32 -0.63
N ILE A 74 -17.80 -17.55 -1.11
CA ILE A 74 -18.99 -17.77 -0.26
C ILE A 74 -18.78 -18.95 0.69
N TYR A 75 -18.08 -20.01 0.25
CA TYR A 75 -17.76 -21.14 1.12
C TYR A 75 -16.78 -20.79 2.24
N ARG A 76 -15.97 -19.74 2.10
CA ARG A 76 -15.02 -19.28 3.12
C ARG A 76 -15.60 -18.21 4.03
N SER A 77 -16.64 -17.51 3.61
CA SER A 77 -17.22 -16.38 4.34
C SER A 77 -17.88 -16.78 5.66
N SER A 78 -18.05 -15.79 6.55
CA SER A 78 -18.89 -15.89 7.74
C SER A 78 -20.33 -16.27 7.39
N PRO A 79 -21.11 -16.87 8.32
CA PRO A 79 -22.48 -17.25 8.04
C PRO A 79 -23.36 -16.13 7.50
N ASP A 80 -23.35 -14.97 8.17
CA ASP A 80 -24.16 -13.81 7.79
C ASP A 80 -23.78 -13.29 6.40
N TYR A 81 -22.48 -13.20 6.11
CA TYR A 81 -22.02 -12.74 4.79
C TYR A 81 -22.37 -13.74 3.68
N ALA A 82 -22.27 -15.04 3.95
CA ALA A 82 -22.63 -16.07 2.99
C ALA A 82 -24.13 -16.06 2.66
N GLU A 83 -25.00 -15.89 3.67
CA GLU A 83 -26.44 -15.74 3.47
C GLU A 83 -26.78 -14.47 2.66
N PHE A 84 -26.18 -13.35 3.03
CA PHE A 84 -26.28 -12.09 2.29
C PHE A 84 -25.86 -12.22 0.82
N ALA A 85 -24.71 -12.85 0.54
CA ALA A 85 -24.22 -13.04 -0.81
C ALA A 85 -25.14 -13.97 -1.64
N LEU A 86 -25.66 -15.04 -1.01
CA LEU A 86 -26.64 -15.94 -1.64
C LEU A 86 -27.94 -15.20 -1.97
N GLU A 87 -28.48 -14.39 -1.05
CA GLU A 87 -29.69 -13.59 -1.28
C GLU A 87 -29.49 -12.58 -2.43
N CYS A 88 -28.34 -11.89 -2.45
CA CYS A 88 -27.98 -10.98 -3.52
C CYS A 88 -27.96 -11.69 -4.87
N LEU A 89 -27.26 -12.81 -5.00
CA LEU A 89 -27.14 -13.54 -6.25
C LEU A 89 -28.48 -14.18 -6.68
N ASP A 90 -29.30 -14.68 -5.74
CA ASP A 90 -30.62 -15.21 -6.06
C ASP A 90 -31.54 -14.13 -6.65
N SER A 91 -31.46 -12.89 -6.13
CA SER A 91 -32.26 -11.76 -6.61
C SER A 91 -32.01 -11.38 -8.09
N ILE A 92 -30.82 -11.71 -8.62
CA ILE A 92 -30.40 -11.44 -10.00
C ILE A 92 -30.16 -12.70 -10.83
N LYS A 93 -30.49 -13.90 -10.34
CA LYS A 93 -30.11 -15.19 -10.95
C LYS A 93 -30.45 -15.34 -12.43
N ASP A 94 -31.56 -14.75 -12.88
CA ASP A 94 -32.01 -14.79 -14.28
C ASP A 94 -31.07 -14.03 -15.23
N TYR A 95 -30.23 -13.14 -14.69
CA TYR A 95 -29.26 -12.34 -15.42
C TYR A 95 -27.82 -12.86 -15.27
N VAL A 96 -27.58 -13.85 -14.40
CA VAL A 96 -26.25 -14.43 -14.18
C VAL A 96 -25.98 -15.50 -15.24
N CYS A 97 -24.82 -15.42 -15.87
CA CYS A 97 -24.32 -16.40 -16.83
C CYS A 97 -22.90 -16.83 -16.47
N ILE A 98 -22.69 -18.14 -16.37
CA ILE A 98 -21.43 -18.73 -15.96
C ILE A 98 -20.68 -19.30 -17.17
N PRO A 99 -19.43 -18.88 -17.43
CA PRO A 99 -18.56 -19.52 -18.41
C PRO A 99 -18.38 -21.01 -18.11
N PHE A 100 -18.16 -21.83 -19.14
CA PHE A 100 -17.99 -23.27 -18.92
C PHE A 100 -16.74 -23.55 -18.06
N ASN A 101 -15.64 -22.82 -18.31
CA ASN A 101 -14.42 -23.00 -17.54
C ASN A 101 -14.59 -22.60 -16.06
N VAL A 102 -15.40 -21.58 -15.77
CA VAL A 102 -15.78 -21.21 -14.40
C VAL A 102 -16.56 -22.33 -13.71
N TYR A 103 -17.55 -22.92 -14.40
CA TYR A 103 -18.28 -24.07 -13.85
C TYR A 103 -17.36 -25.26 -13.56
N TRP A 104 -16.42 -25.55 -14.47
CA TRP A 104 -15.44 -26.62 -14.31
C TRP A 104 -14.52 -26.37 -13.11
N GLU A 105 -14.01 -25.15 -12.96
CA GLU A 105 -13.16 -24.76 -11.84
C GLU A 105 -13.90 -24.80 -10.50
N TYR A 106 -15.13 -24.30 -10.48
CA TYR A 106 -16.02 -24.40 -9.32
C TYR A 106 -16.23 -25.86 -8.87
N GLU A 107 -16.63 -26.75 -9.78
CA GLU A 107 -16.86 -28.17 -9.45
C GLU A 107 -15.59 -28.86 -8.92
N LYS A 108 -14.42 -28.49 -9.44
CA LYS A 108 -13.13 -29.02 -9.00
C LYS A 108 -12.79 -28.57 -7.58
N HIS A 109 -13.07 -27.31 -7.22
CA HIS A 109 -12.56 -26.71 -5.98
C HIS A 109 -13.60 -26.61 -4.84
N ARG A 110 -14.90 -26.59 -5.10
CA ARG A 110 -15.94 -26.36 -4.07
C ARG A 110 -15.85 -27.25 -2.83
N LYS A 111 -15.53 -28.54 -3.01
CA LYS A 111 -15.41 -29.50 -1.90
C LYS A 111 -14.17 -29.23 -1.04
N GLU A 112 -13.08 -28.83 -1.69
CA GLU A 112 -11.85 -28.43 -1.03
C GLU A 112 -12.10 -27.17 -0.21
N GLU A 113 -12.78 -26.18 -0.78
CA GLU A 113 -13.09 -24.92 -0.12
C GLU A 113 -14.01 -25.09 1.09
N TYR A 114 -15.05 -25.90 0.94
CA TYR A 114 -15.89 -26.30 2.07
C TYR A 114 -15.07 -27.02 3.16
N GLY A 115 -14.20 -27.95 2.76
CA GLY A 115 -13.32 -28.66 3.69
C GLY A 115 -12.35 -27.75 4.44
N LYS A 116 -11.85 -26.68 3.81
CA LYS A 116 -11.01 -25.66 4.46
C LYS A 116 -11.79 -24.91 5.55
N LYS A 117 -13.04 -24.50 5.28
CA LYS A 117 -13.88 -23.84 6.29
C LYS A 117 -14.15 -24.73 7.50
N VAL A 118 -14.52 -25.99 7.27
CA VAL A 118 -14.76 -26.96 8.35
C VAL A 118 -13.52 -27.08 9.24
N LYS A 119 -12.35 -27.31 8.63
CA LYS A 119 -11.08 -27.42 9.37
C LYS A 119 -10.71 -26.15 10.11
N SER A 120 -10.98 -24.97 9.54
CA SER A 120 -10.71 -23.69 10.19
C SER A 120 -11.52 -23.56 11.49
N ILE A 121 -12.80 -23.94 11.45
CA ILE A 121 -13.69 -23.91 12.62
C ILE A 121 -13.25 -24.94 13.67
N GLU A 122 -12.92 -26.17 13.25
CA GLU A 122 -12.37 -27.21 14.12
C GLU A 122 -11.08 -26.73 14.81
N LYS A 123 -10.15 -26.14 14.06
CA LYS A 123 -8.88 -25.59 14.59
C LYS A 123 -9.12 -24.47 15.59
N SER A 124 -10.06 -23.56 15.33
CA SER A 124 -10.45 -22.50 16.27
C SER A 124 -11.03 -23.08 17.56
N ALA A 125 -11.89 -24.10 17.46
CA ALA A 125 -12.43 -24.79 18.63
C ALA A 125 -11.33 -25.49 19.44
N GLU A 126 -10.42 -26.20 18.78
CA GLU A 126 -9.27 -26.85 19.42
C GLU A 126 -8.36 -25.84 20.13
N THR A 127 -8.10 -24.69 19.51
CA THR A 127 -7.24 -23.64 20.09
C THR A 127 -7.88 -23.04 21.33
N CYS A 128 -9.19 -22.78 21.32
CA CYS A 128 -9.89 -22.30 22.51
C CYS A 128 -9.84 -23.34 23.65
N ASN A 129 -10.05 -24.63 23.34
CA ASN A 129 -9.91 -25.71 24.31
C ASN A 129 -8.50 -25.80 24.90
N GLN A 130 -7.47 -25.60 24.08
CA GLN A 130 -6.08 -25.54 24.55
C GLN A 130 -5.84 -24.32 25.46
N LEU A 131 -6.38 -23.15 25.13
CA LEU A 131 -6.28 -21.94 25.97
C LEU A 131 -6.96 -22.13 27.33
N ILE A 132 -8.15 -22.71 27.34
CA ILE A 132 -8.88 -23.06 28.58
C ILE A 132 -8.01 -23.99 29.44
N SER A 133 -7.42 -25.03 28.83
CA SER A 133 -6.53 -25.96 29.55
C SER A 133 -5.25 -25.27 30.06
N ILE A 134 -4.66 -24.33 29.31
CA ILE A 134 -3.51 -23.54 29.77
C ILE A 134 -3.89 -22.66 30.97
N ILE A 135 -5.06 -22.02 30.94
CA ILE A 135 -5.58 -21.21 32.05
C ILE A 135 -5.76 -22.08 33.29
N GLU A 136 -6.42 -23.24 33.14
CA GLU A 136 -6.63 -24.19 34.22
C GLU A 136 -5.30 -24.64 34.86
N ASN A 137 -4.31 -25.01 34.03
CA ASN A 137 -3.01 -25.45 34.49
C ASN A 137 -2.21 -24.33 35.16
N LYS A 138 -2.26 -23.09 34.65
CA LYS A 138 -1.62 -21.93 35.28
C LYS A 138 -2.24 -21.61 36.65
N ILE A 139 -3.57 -21.68 36.76
CA ILE A 139 -4.28 -21.48 38.03
C ILE A 139 -3.85 -22.54 39.04
N LYS A 140 -3.90 -23.82 38.65
CA LYS A 140 -3.45 -24.94 39.51
C LYS A 140 -2.01 -24.75 39.98
N GLY A 141 -1.09 -24.44 39.06
CA GLY A 141 0.33 -24.26 39.38
C GLY A 141 0.60 -23.10 40.37
N GLN A 142 -0.05 -21.95 40.18
CA GLN A 142 0.08 -20.82 41.10
C GLN A 142 -0.55 -21.09 42.46
N CYS A 143 -1.67 -21.79 42.50
CA CYS A 143 -2.32 -22.13 43.76
C CYS A 143 -1.53 -23.19 44.55
N ASP A 144 -0.89 -24.14 43.88
CA ASP A 144 0.03 -25.10 44.51
C ASP A 144 1.23 -24.39 45.17
N GLU A 145 1.76 -23.32 44.56
CA GLU A 145 2.82 -22.49 45.16
C GLU A 145 2.33 -21.75 46.39
N LEU A 146 1.14 -21.15 46.32
CA LEU A 146 0.55 -20.43 47.46
C LEU A 146 0.19 -21.38 48.61
N SER A 147 -0.29 -22.59 48.31
CA SER A 147 -0.57 -23.64 49.29
C SER A 147 0.71 -24.09 50.01
N LYS A 148 1.81 -24.30 49.26
CA LYS A 148 3.14 -24.58 49.85
C LYS A 148 3.65 -23.45 50.75
N ASN A 149 3.26 -22.21 50.46
CA ASN A 149 3.61 -21.03 51.26
C ASN A 149 2.68 -20.81 52.48
N GLY A 150 1.69 -21.68 52.71
CA GLY A 150 0.91 -21.76 53.95
C GLY A 150 -0.17 -20.70 54.11
N TYR A 151 -0.65 -20.10 53.02
CA TYR A 151 -1.78 -19.17 53.04
C TYR A 151 -3.09 -19.93 53.34
N PRO A 152 -3.97 -19.39 54.20
CA PRO A 152 -5.22 -20.05 54.61
C PRO A 152 -6.27 -20.08 53.49
N ASP A 153 -7.15 -21.09 53.53
CA ASP A 153 -8.35 -21.22 52.69
C ASP A 153 -8.11 -21.21 51.16
N ILE A 154 -6.89 -21.52 50.71
CA ILE A 154 -6.55 -21.56 49.29
C ILE A 154 -7.34 -22.62 48.53
N ASP A 155 -7.47 -23.82 49.08
CA ASP A 155 -8.10 -24.94 48.38
C ASP A 155 -9.53 -24.58 47.92
N GLY A 156 -10.29 -23.86 48.76
CA GLY A 156 -11.63 -23.39 48.41
C GLY A 156 -11.65 -22.31 47.32
N LEU A 157 -10.61 -21.47 47.24
CA LEU A 157 -10.44 -20.51 46.14
C LEU A 157 -10.08 -21.25 44.83
N VAL A 158 -9.23 -22.27 44.90
CA VAL A 158 -8.85 -23.09 43.74
C VAL A 158 -10.07 -23.79 43.17
N ASP A 159 -10.84 -24.46 44.02
CA ASP A 159 -12.04 -25.18 43.60
C ASP A 159 -13.03 -24.23 42.90
N ASN A 160 -13.24 -23.03 43.44
CA ASN A 160 -14.10 -22.02 42.82
C ASN A 160 -13.57 -21.52 41.47
N LEU A 161 -12.26 -21.31 41.33
CA LEU A 161 -11.65 -20.86 40.08
C LEU A 161 -11.70 -21.96 39.02
N ILE A 162 -11.45 -23.22 39.38
CA ILE A 162 -11.56 -24.37 38.48
C ILE A 162 -13.02 -24.57 38.06
N GLU A 163 -13.97 -24.45 38.98
CA GLU A 163 -15.41 -24.52 38.67
C GLU A 163 -15.79 -23.48 37.60
N LYS A 164 -15.34 -22.22 37.75
CA LYS A 164 -15.55 -21.17 36.74
C LYS A 164 -14.89 -21.45 35.40
N VAL A 165 -13.70 -22.08 35.40
CA VAL A 165 -13.05 -22.50 34.15
C VAL A 165 -13.86 -23.62 33.48
N GLY A 166 -14.44 -24.53 34.27
CA GLY A 166 -15.38 -25.54 33.79
C GLY A 166 -16.65 -24.93 33.20
N GLU A 167 -17.25 -23.95 33.88
CA GLU A 167 -18.41 -23.20 33.36
C GLU A 167 -18.10 -22.52 32.03
N LEU A 168 -16.93 -21.89 31.90
CA LEU A 168 -16.45 -21.30 30.64
C LEU A 168 -16.33 -22.35 29.52
N GLN A 169 -15.83 -23.54 29.86
CA GLN A 169 -15.71 -24.63 28.90
C GLN A 169 -17.08 -25.17 28.47
N ASP A 170 -17.99 -25.38 29.40
CA ASP A 170 -19.34 -25.85 29.11
C ASP A 170 -20.13 -24.84 28.26
N GLU A 171 -19.99 -23.54 28.54
CA GLU A 171 -20.62 -22.46 27.75
C GLU A 171 -20.05 -22.42 26.32
N PHE A 172 -18.72 -22.57 26.19
CA PHE A 172 -18.05 -22.64 24.90
C PHE A 172 -18.46 -23.86 24.08
N ASP A 173 -18.45 -25.05 24.68
CA ASP A 173 -18.84 -26.30 24.04
C ASP A 173 -20.32 -26.25 23.64
N SER A 174 -21.19 -25.69 24.48
CA SER A 174 -22.62 -25.52 24.16
C SER A 174 -22.82 -24.59 22.96
N TYR A 175 -22.14 -23.44 22.94
CA TYR A 175 -22.18 -22.51 21.80
C TYR A 175 -21.69 -23.19 20.52
N PHE A 176 -20.56 -23.91 20.57
CA PHE A 176 -20.04 -24.62 19.42
C PHE A 176 -20.97 -25.75 18.98
N VAL A 177 -21.56 -26.56 19.87
CA VAL A 177 -22.52 -27.60 19.47
C VAL A 177 -23.77 -27.00 18.80
N GLU A 178 -24.25 -25.86 19.29
CA GLU A 178 -25.42 -25.17 18.71
C GLU A 178 -25.11 -24.51 17.35
N HIS A 179 -23.86 -24.06 17.13
CA HIS A 179 -23.46 -23.28 15.95
C HIS A 179 -22.46 -24.00 15.01
N GLN A 180 -22.03 -25.23 15.34
CA GLN A 180 -21.23 -26.13 14.50
C GLN A 180 -22.03 -26.67 13.31
N ASN A 181 -23.36 -26.54 13.35
CA ASN A 181 -24.22 -26.86 12.23
C ASN A 181 -24.00 -25.84 11.10
N LEU A 182 -22.92 -26.09 10.35
CA LEU A 182 -22.68 -25.63 8.98
C LEU A 182 -23.79 -26.06 7.99
N ASP A 183 -24.82 -26.76 8.49
CA ASP A 183 -26.10 -27.05 7.83
C ASP A 183 -26.66 -25.85 7.05
N PHE A 184 -26.38 -24.61 7.48
CA PHE A 184 -26.88 -23.42 6.79
C PHE A 184 -26.32 -23.25 5.37
N LEU A 185 -25.06 -23.62 5.10
CA LEU A 185 -24.41 -23.53 3.78
C LEU A 185 -24.43 -24.88 3.07
N ASN A 186 -24.21 -25.95 3.84
CA ASN A 186 -24.08 -27.30 3.33
C ASN A 186 -24.35 -28.32 4.45
N ASN A 187 -25.60 -28.77 4.59
CA ASN A 187 -25.82 -30.09 5.17
C ASN A 187 -25.43 -31.09 4.08
N TRP A 188 -24.92 -32.29 4.38
CA TRP A 188 -24.48 -33.26 3.37
C TRP A 188 -25.56 -33.62 2.32
N ASN A 189 -26.80 -33.21 2.55
CA ASN A 189 -27.95 -33.37 1.67
C ASN A 189 -28.35 -32.10 0.86
N GLU A 190 -27.93 -30.88 1.25
CA GLU A 190 -28.35 -29.60 0.64
C GLU A 190 -27.18 -28.59 0.61
N ASP A 191 -26.63 -28.33 -0.58
CA ASP A 191 -25.54 -27.37 -0.82
C ASP A 191 -26.12 -26.13 -1.51
N LYS A 192 -26.44 -25.09 -0.72
CA LYS A 192 -27.16 -23.90 -1.22
C LYS A 192 -26.38 -23.15 -2.30
N VAL A 193 -25.05 -23.13 -2.22
CA VAL A 193 -24.19 -22.50 -3.23
C VAL A 193 -24.26 -23.29 -4.53
N LEU A 194 -24.20 -24.63 -4.45
CA LEU A 194 -24.35 -25.50 -5.61
C LEU A 194 -25.75 -25.40 -6.23
N ASP A 195 -26.80 -25.34 -5.42
CA ASP A 195 -28.18 -25.19 -5.90
C ASP A 195 -28.35 -23.87 -6.65
N LEU A 196 -27.83 -22.79 -6.10
CA LEU A 196 -27.83 -21.48 -6.76
C LEU A 196 -26.98 -21.50 -8.04
N MET A 197 -25.78 -22.07 -8.01
CA MET A 197 -24.92 -22.24 -9.19
C MET A 197 -25.60 -23.04 -10.30
N ASN A 198 -26.39 -24.05 -9.95
CA ASN A 198 -27.16 -24.84 -10.91
C ASN A 198 -28.38 -24.10 -11.46
N SER A 199 -28.88 -23.08 -10.77
CA SER A 199 -29.95 -22.21 -11.25
C SER A 199 -29.47 -21.21 -12.31
N PHE A 200 -28.17 -20.88 -12.35
CA PHE A 200 -27.62 -19.94 -13.31
C PHE A 200 -27.55 -20.50 -14.73
N ARG A 201 -27.60 -19.60 -15.71
CA ARG A 201 -27.36 -19.95 -17.11
C ARG A 201 -25.89 -20.34 -17.29
N LYS A 202 -25.62 -21.44 -18.00
CA LYS A 202 -24.26 -21.88 -18.33
C LYS A 202 -23.95 -21.59 -19.80
N MET A 203 -22.74 -21.10 -20.09
CA MET A 203 -22.25 -20.94 -21.46
C MET A 203 -21.99 -22.33 -22.08
N PRO A 204 -22.08 -22.47 -23.42
CA PRO A 204 -21.80 -23.74 -24.08
C PRO A 204 -20.35 -24.19 -23.88
N GLU A 205 -20.14 -25.51 -23.81
CA GLU A 205 -18.79 -26.08 -23.72
C GLU A 205 -17.92 -25.64 -24.91
N PRO A 206 -16.72 -25.07 -24.68
CA PRO A 206 -15.83 -24.65 -25.73
C PRO A 206 -15.26 -25.87 -26.48
N SER A 207 -15.21 -25.77 -27.81
CA SER A 207 -14.60 -26.83 -28.62
C SER A 207 -13.11 -27.01 -28.30
N ALA A 208 -12.59 -28.23 -28.42
CA ALA A 208 -11.16 -28.51 -28.24
C ALA A 208 -10.25 -27.64 -29.15
N LEU A 209 -10.73 -27.31 -30.36
CA LEU A 209 -10.01 -26.41 -31.27
C LEU A 209 -9.95 -24.97 -30.75
N PHE A 210 -11.01 -24.49 -30.11
CA PHE A 210 -11.04 -23.17 -29.48
C PHE A 210 -10.03 -23.10 -28.34
N ILE A 211 -10.04 -24.08 -27.43
CA ILE A 211 -9.08 -24.19 -26.32
C ILE A 211 -7.65 -24.25 -26.88
N TYR A 212 -7.38 -25.08 -27.88
CA TYR A 212 -6.05 -25.20 -28.48
C TYR A 212 -5.53 -23.86 -29.04
N LYS A 213 -6.38 -23.09 -29.72
CA LYS A 213 -6.02 -21.76 -30.24
C LYS A 213 -5.70 -20.79 -29.11
N LEU A 214 -6.50 -20.78 -28.05
CA LEU A 214 -6.25 -19.92 -26.89
C LEU A 214 -4.97 -20.30 -26.16
N CYS A 215 -4.67 -21.59 -25.99
CA CYS A 215 -3.40 -22.03 -25.42
C CYS A 215 -2.20 -21.52 -26.24
N LYS A 216 -2.30 -21.54 -27.57
CA LYS A 216 -1.25 -21.01 -28.47
C LYS A 216 -1.13 -19.49 -28.37
N GLU A 217 -2.25 -18.77 -28.31
CA GLU A 217 -2.27 -17.32 -28.09
C GLU A 217 -1.71 -16.95 -26.71
N GLY A 218 -2.06 -17.72 -25.68
CA GLY A 218 -1.58 -17.58 -24.30
C GLY A 218 -0.07 -17.73 -24.17
N GLU A 219 0.55 -18.66 -24.90
CA GLU A 219 2.03 -18.79 -24.96
C GLU A 219 2.71 -17.47 -25.38
N HIS A 220 2.10 -16.72 -26.30
CA HIS A 220 2.63 -15.44 -26.76
C HIS A 220 2.26 -14.29 -25.82
N ARG A 221 1.02 -14.26 -25.33
CA ARG A 221 0.54 -13.25 -24.38
C ARG A 221 1.37 -13.23 -23.10
N TYR A 222 1.64 -14.40 -22.51
CA TYR A 222 2.29 -14.45 -21.21
C TYR A 222 3.77 -14.05 -21.29
N LYS A 223 4.44 -14.38 -22.40
CA LYS A 223 5.81 -13.88 -22.68
C LYS A 223 5.89 -12.37 -22.82
N SER A 224 4.80 -11.72 -23.20
CA SER A 224 4.69 -10.28 -23.39
C SER A 224 3.87 -9.61 -22.28
N GLN A 225 3.60 -10.31 -21.17
CA GLN A 225 2.80 -9.83 -20.04
C GLN A 225 1.48 -9.18 -20.46
N THR A 226 0.84 -9.74 -21.49
CA THR A 226 -0.46 -9.28 -21.97
C THR A 226 -1.57 -9.95 -21.14
N PRO A 227 -2.48 -9.19 -20.52
CA PRO A 227 -3.55 -9.72 -19.67
C PRO A 227 -4.66 -10.47 -20.45
N PRO A 228 -5.48 -11.29 -19.76
CA PRO A 228 -5.34 -11.72 -18.37
C PRO A 228 -4.57 -13.04 -18.24
N GLY A 229 -4.18 -13.41 -17.02
CA GLY A 229 -3.65 -14.72 -16.65
C GLY A 229 -2.14 -14.91 -16.72
N TYR A 230 -1.36 -13.88 -17.08
CA TYR A 230 0.10 -14.03 -17.17
C TYR A 230 0.78 -14.23 -15.81
N LYS A 231 0.12 -13.85 -14.70
CA LYS A 231 0.60 -14.16 -13.34
C LYS A 231 0.55 -15.66 -13.03
N ASP A 232 -0.27 -16.41 -13.75
CA ASP A 232 -0.42 -17.87 -13.61
C ASP A 232 0.54 -18.67 -14.51
N SER A 233 1.54 -18.02 -15.13
CA SER A 233 2.47 -18.68 -16.05
C SER A 233 3.25 -19.84 -15.44
N LYS A 234 3.34 -19.90 -14.10
CA LYS A 234 3.99 -20.98 -13.33
C LYS A 234 3.14 -22.27 -13.22
N LYS A 235 1.83 -22.22 -13.52
CA LYS A 235 0.94 -23.40 -13.49
C LYS A 235 1.18 -24.32 -14.69
N ASP A 236 0.85 -25.61 -14.53
CA ASP A 236 1.08 -26.63 -15.54
C ASP A 236 -0.07 -26.84 -16.54
N GLY A 237 0.29 -27.21 -17.77
CA GLY A 237 -0.65 -27.66 -18.80
C GLY A 237 -1.61 -26.57 -19.30
N VAL A 238 -2.90 -26.91 -19.39
CA VAL A 238 -3.97 -25.98 -19.83
C VAL A 238 -4.41 -25.06 -18.69
N SER A 239 -4.20 -25.47 -17.43
CA SER A 239 -4.70 -24.74 -16.26
C SER A 239 -4.14 -23.33 -16.12
N LYS A 240 -2.91 -23.08 -16.59
CA LYS A 240 -2.33 -21.72 -16.66
C LYS A 240 -3.09 -20.76 -17.56
N TYR A 241 -3.91 -21.26 -18.49
CA TYR A 241 -4.71 -20.43 -19.40
C TYR A 241 -6.17 -20.29 -18.95
N GLY A 242 -6.50 -20.68 -17.72
CA GLY A 242 -7.86 -20.61 -17.17
C GLY A 242 -8.49 -19.23 -17.35
N ASP A 243 -7.85 -18.19 -16.81
CA ASP A 243 -8.25 -16.78 -16.92
C ASP A 243 -8.50 -16.34 -18.36
N LEU A 244 -7.56 -16.69 -19.25
CA LEU A 244 -7.67 -16.37 -20.67
C LEU A 244 -8.87 -17.08 -21.32
N ILE A 245 -9.15 -18.33 -20.94
CA ILE A 245 -10.30 -19.08 -21.45
C ILE A 245 -11.60 -18.47 -20.95
N VAL A 246 -11.71 -18.16 -19.65
CA VAL A 246 -12.87 -17.49 -19.05
C VAL A 246 -13.14 -16.15 -19.74
N TRP A 247 -12.10 -15.35 -19.93
CA TRP A 247 -12.18 -14.08 -20.64
C TRP A 247 -12.65 -14.25 -22.09
N ALA A 248 -12.14 -15.27 -22.79
CA ALA A 248 -12.51 -15.56 -24.16
C ALA A 248 -13.95 -16.05 -24.33
N GLU A 249 -14.42 -16.94 -23.46
CA GLU A 249 -15.82 -17.35 -23.41
C GLU A 249 -16.74 -16.14 -23.20
N THR A 250 -16.34 -15.22 -22.32
CA THR A 250 -17.09 -14.01 -21.98
C THR A 250 -17.31 -13.12 -23.21
N TYR A 251 -16.25 -12.72 -23.92
CA TYR A 251 -16.42 -11.84 -25.10
C TYR A 251 -17.06 -12.55 -26.29
N GLU A 252 -16.86 -13.86 -26.48
CA GLU A 252 -17.52 -14.64 -27.55
C GLU A 252 -19.02 -14.77 -27.27
N TYR A 253 -19.40 -14.99 -26.02
CA TYR A 253 -20.80 -15.02 -25.60
C TYR A 253 -21.47 -13.66 -25.78
N ALA A 254 -20.81 -12.58 -25.35
CA ALA A 254 -21.28 -11.22 -25.52
C ALA A 254 -21.56 -10.91 -27.00
N ALA A 255 -20.59 -11.20 -27.87
CA ALA A 255 -20.69 -10.97 -29.31
C ALA A 255 -21.81 -11.82 -29.95
N SER A 256 -21.89 -13.11 -29.60
CA SER A 256 -22.85 -14.05 -30.19
C SER A 256 -24.30 -13.79 -29.76
N ASN A 257 -24.50 -13.28 -28.54
CA ASN A 257 -25.82 -13.05 -27.96
C ASN A 257 -26.20 -11.57 -27.90
N ASN A 258 -25.35 -10.67 -28.41
CA ASN A 258 -25.53 -9.22 -28.37
C ASN A 258 -25.86 -8.72 -26.94
N LYS A 259 -25.02 -9.09 -25.97
CA LYS A 259 -25.19 -8.77 -24.54
C LYS A 259 -24.08 -7.85 -24.06
N ASN A 260 -24.45 -6.82 -23.32
CA ASN A 260 -23.48 -6.08 -22.51
C ASN A 260 -23.09 -6.94 -21.29
N ILE A 261 -21.87 -6.79 -20.80
CA ILE A 261 -21.33 -7.64 -19.74
C ILE A 261 -21.04 -6.81 -18.50
N ILE A 262 -21.48 -7.30 -17.34
CA ILE A 262 -20.89 -6.98 -16.05
C ILE A 262 -19.98 -8.16 -15.70
N PHE A 263 -18.67 -7.96 -15.74
CA PHE A 263 -17.71 -9.02 -15.45
C PHE A 263 -17.25 -8.87 -14.00
N VAL A 264 -17.36 -9.94 -13.21
CA VAL A 264 -17.11 -9.88 -11.77
C VAL A 264 -16.00 -10.85 -11.39
N THR A 265 -14.92 -10.31 -10.83
CA THR A 265 -13.81 -11.10 -10.29
C THR A 265 -13.20 -10.41 -9.07
N ASP A 266 -12.88 -11.20 -8.05
CA ASP A 266 -12.10 -10.77 -6.87
C ASP A 266 -10.58 -10.97 -7.09
N ASP A 267 -10.15 -11.34 -8.30
CA ASP A 267 -8.72 -11.46 -8.62
C ASP A 267 -8.17 -10.06 -8.88
N VAL A 268 -7.64 -9.43 -7.82
CA VAL A 268 -7.09 -8.06 -7.83
C VAL A 268 -5.64 -7.99 -8.34
N LYS A 269 -5.14 -9.06 -8.97
CA LYS A 269 -3.78 -9.07 -9.54
C LYS A 269 -3.62 -8.04 -10.67
N GLU A 270 -2.37 -7.64 -10.91
CA GLU A 270 -1.99 -6.67 -11.96
C GLU A 270 -2.40 -7.11 -13.38
N ASP A 271 -2.68 -8.39 -13.62
CA ASP A 271 -3.15 -8.89 -14.92
C ASP A 271 -4.65 -8.76 -15.12
N TRP A 272 -5.39 -8.28 -14.11
CA TRP A 272 -6.80 -7.93 -14.20
C TRP A 272 -7.05 -6.44 -13.93
N TRP A 273 -6.31 -5.85 -12.99
CA TRP A 273 -6.47 -4.46 -12.56
C TRP A 273 -5.15 -3.68 -12.65
N GLU A 274 -5.23 -2.38 -12.90
CA GLU A 274 -4.14 -1.42 -12.68
C GLU A 274 -4.49 -0.60 -11.44
N LYS A 275 -3.50 -0.31 -10.61
CA LYS A 275 -3.66 0.54 -9.43
C LYS A 275 -3.26 1.97 -9.80
N LEU A 276 -3.98 2.95 -9.28
CA LEU A 276 -3.63 4.37 -9.35
C LEU A 276 -2.89 4.78 -8.08
N ASP A 277 -2.12 5.87 -8.17
CA ASP A 277 -1.39 6.48 -7.04
C ASP A 277 -2.31 6.85 -5.85
N ASP A 278 -3.62 7.02 -6.08
CA ASP A 278 -4.61 7.30 -5.02
C ASP A 278 -5.25 6.04 -4.42
N GLY A 279 -4.66 4.86 -4.67
CA GLY A 279 -5.11 3.57 -4.14
C GLY A 279 -6.27 2.92 -4.92
N ARG A 280 -6.92 3.64 -5.85
CA ARG A 280 -8.03 3.06 -6.62
C ARG A 280 -7.54 2.01 -7.62
N ILE A 281 -8.36 0.96 -7.80
CA ILE A 281 -8.13 -0.05 -8.84
C ILE A 281 -9.00 0.21 -10.07
N LEU A 282 -8.39 0.16 -11.25
CA LEU A 282 -9.04 0.26 -12.53
C LEU A 282 -8.83 -1.03 -13.33
N PHE A 283 -9.87 -1.54 -13.97
CA PHE A 283 -9.73 -2.71 -14.83
C PHE A 283 -8.79 -2.41 -16.00
N ARG A 284 -7.94 -3.38 -16.36
CA ARG A 284 -6.88 -3.20 -17.38
C ARG A 284 -7.45 -2.68 -18.70
N LYS A 285 -6.89 -1.55 -19.18
CA LYS A 285 -7.29 -0.90 -20.45
C LYS A 285 -7.18 -1.84 -21.64
N GLU A 286 -6.22 -2.77 -21.61
CA GLU A 286 -6.02 -3.79 -22.64
C GLU A 286 -7.23 -4.71 -22.78
N LEU A 287 -7.83 -5.10 -21.65
CA LEU A 287 -9.02 -5.96 -21.61
C LEU A 287 -10.24 -5.21 -22.15
N VAL A 288 -10.45 -3.96 -21.74
CA VAL A 288 -11.55 -3.12 -22.27
C VAL A 288 -11.42 -2.91 -23.78
N LYS A 289 -10.20 -2.63 -24.27
CA LYS A 289 -9.91 -2.51 -25.71
C LYS A 289 -10.13 -3.82 -26.44
N GLU A 290 -9.72 -4.94 -25.86
CA GLU A 290 -9.93 -6.26 -26.44
C GLU A 290 -11.41 -6.59 -26.54
N PHE A 291 -12.17 -6.43 -25.45
CA PHE A 291 -13.61 -6.67 -25.43
C PHE A 291 -14.29 -5.86 -26.54
N SER A 292 -14.01 -4.56 -26.61
CA SER A 292 -14.55 -3.67 -27.64
C SER A 292 -14.17 -4.10 -29.05
N ARG A 293 -12.97 -4.64 -29.26
CA ARG A 293 -12.50 -5.10 -30.58
C ARG A 293 -13.16 -6.42 -30.98
N LYS A 294 -13.26 -7.37 -30.05
CA LYS A 294 -13.79 -8.72 -30.28
C LYS A 294 -15.32 -8.71 -30.44
N THR A 295 -16.01 -7.79 -29.77
CA THR A 295 -17.47 -7.65 -29.81
C THR A 295 -17.98 -6.73 -30.92
N LYS A 296 -17.10 -6.07 -31.69
CA LYS A 296 -17.50 -5.31 -32.89
C LYS A 296 -18.06 -6.25 -33.96
N ILE A 297 -19.38 -6.29 -34.06
CA ILE A 297 -20.09 -7.07 -35.07
C ILE A 297 -19.72 -6.54 -36.45
N ARG A 298 -19.30 -7.44 -37.35
CA ARG A 298 -19.11 -7.11 -38.78
C ARG A 298 -20.48 -6.92 -39.42
N LYS A 299 -20.87 -5.65 -39.61
CA LYS A 299 -21.72 -5.10 -40.71
C LYS A 299 -23.14 -4.55 -40.45
N ASP A 300 -23.82 -4.68 -39.31
CA ASP A 300 -25.17 -4.07 -39.26
C ASP A 300 -25.79 -3.67 -37.91
N LEU A 301 -25.03 -3.39 -36.84
CA LEU A 301 -25.59 -2.64 -35.71
C LEU A 301 -24.57 -1.66 -35.12
N SER A 302 -25.00 -0.40 -35.02
CA SER A 302 -24.28 0.75 -34.49
C SER A 302 -24.08 0.76 -32.96
N LYS A 303 -24.25 -0.38 -32.28
CA LYS A 303 -24.08 -0.48 -30.82
C LYS A 303 -22.83 -1.29 -30.51
N ASN A 304 -21.78 -0.59 -30.05
CA ASN A 304 -20.67 -1.23 -29.36
C ASN A 304 -21.20 -1.84 -28.07
N LEU A 305 -20.91 -3.12 -27.82
CA LEU A 305 -21.20 -3.74 -26.54
C LEU A 305 -20.34 -3.08 -25.46
N LYS A 306 -20.92 -2.91 -24.28
CA LYS A 306 -20.25 -2.33 -23.11
C LYS A 306 -19.86 -3.42 -22.13
N LEU A 307 -18.76 -3.15 -21.44
CA LEU A 307 -18.22 -3.93 -20.33
C LEU A 307 -18.23 -3.05 -19.08
N ILE A 308 -18.69 -3.60 -17.96
CA ILE A 308 -18.54 -3.00 -16.63
C ILE A 308 -17.80 -4.03 -15.77
N PRO A 309 -16.56 -3.76 -15.35
CA PRO A 309 -15.85 -4.60 -14.41
C PRO A 309 -16.32 -4.30 -12.98
N LEU A 310 -16.48 -5.32 -12.15
CA LEU A 310 -16.76 -5.18 -10.72
C LEU A 310 -15.95 -6.20 -9.90
N VAL A 311 -15.59 -5.84 -8.68
CA VAL A 311 -15.27 -6.82 -7.64
C VAL A 311 -16.56 -7.34 -6.99
N GLY A 312 -16.48 -8.48 -6.32
CA GLY A 312 -17.62 -9.11 -5.65
C GLY A 312 -18.25 -8.22 -4.58
N TYR A 313 -17.42 -7.53 -3.78
CA TYR A 313 -17.90 -6.59 -2.76
C TYR A 313 -18.82 -5.52 -3.36
N ASP A 314 -18.38 -4.84 -4.42
CA ASP A 314 -19.15 -3.79 -5.09
C ASP A 314 -20.40 -4.33 -5.78
N LEU A 315 -20.34 -5.53 -6.36
CA LEU A 315 -21.51 -6.20 -6.90
C LEU A 315 -22.57 -6.37 -5.80
N TYR A 316 -22.19 -6.93 -4.65
CA TYR A 316 -23.14 -7.20 -3.57
C TYR A 316 -23.69 -5.91 -2.97
N GLN A 317 -22.88 -4.87 -2.77
CA GLN A 317 -23.36 -3.57 -2.30
C GLN A 317 -24.32 -2.91 -3.30
N ALA A 318 -24.02 -2.98 -4.60
CA ALA A 318 -24.89 -2.44 -5.64
C ALA A 318 -26.24 -3.18 -5.67
N ILE A 319 -26.24 -4.51 -5.54
CA ILE A 319 -27.46 -5.31 -5.46
C ILE A 319 -28.23 -4.98 -4.19
N ALA A 320 -27.57 -4.99 -3.03
CA ALA A 320 -28.21 -4.76 -1.74
C ALA A 320 -28.97 -3.43 -1.72
N ARG A 321 -28.33 -2.37 -2.22
CA ARG A 321 -28.92 -1.04 -2.36
C ARG A 321 -30.12 -1.01 -3.32
N GLU A 322 -30.00 -1.60 -4.51
CA GLU A 322 -31.03 -1.52 -5.57
C GLU A 322 -32.22 -2.47 -5.35
N PHE A 323 -32.00 -3.55 -4.60
CA PHE A 323 -32.99 -4.57 -4.28
C PHE A 323 -33.47 -4.51 -2.82
N MET A 324 -32.94 -3.59 -2.02
CA MET A 324 -33.28 -3.39 -0.59
C MET A 324 -33.01 -4.64 0.27
N ILE A 325 -31.87 -5.28 0.03
CA ILE A 325 -31.37 -6.40 0.85
C ILE A 325 -30.53 -5.80 1.99
N GLU A 326 -30.70 -6.30 3.20
CA GLU A 326 -29.94 -5.84 4.37
C GLU A 326 -28.50 -6.35 4.26
N ALA A 327 -27.55 -5.43 4.14
CA ALA A 327 -26.13 -5.77 4.11
C ALA A 327 -25.60 -5.91 5.55
N PRO A 328 -24.90 -7.01 5.88
CA PRO A 328 -24.32 -7.17 7.20
C PRO A 328 -23.14 -6.20 7.40
N ASP A 329 -22.97 -5.70 8.63
CA ASP A 329 -21.79 -4.91 9.03
C ASP A 329 -20.54 -5.79 9.28
N ALA A 330 -20.57 -7.04 8.79
CA ALA A 330 -19.56 -8.05 9.04
C ALA A 330 -18.15 -7.58 8.63
N ILE A 331 -18.03 -6.87 7.50
CA ILE A 331 -16.74 -6.36 7.02
C ILE A 331 -16.15 -5.33 7.99
N SER A 332 -16.93 -4.34 8.43
CA SER A 332 -16.44 -3.33 9.38
C SER A 332 -16.07 -3.97 10.71
N LEU A 333 -16.85 -4.95 11.18
CA LEU A 333 -16.54 -5.70 12.39
C LEU A 333 -15.24 -6.52 12.25
N ILE A 334 -15.04 -7.20 11.12
CA ILE A 334 -13.82 -7.95 10.82
C ILE A 334 -12.61 -7.02 10.81
N LEU A 335 -12.68 -5.90 10.08
CA LEU A 335 -11.58 -4.95 10.01
C LEU A 335 -11.27 -4.37 11.39
N ASN A 336 -12.29 -3.86 12.09
CA ASN A 336 -12.09 -3.30 13.44
C ASN A 336 -11.52 -4.33 14.43
N ALA A 337 -11.84 -5.62 14.27
CA ALA A 337 -11.30 -6.67 15.10
C ALA A 337 -9.86 -7.09 14.72
N THR A 338 -9.44 -6.89 13.47
CA THR A 338 -8.18 -7.42 12.94
C THR A 338 -7.13 -6.37 12.58
N ASP A 339 -7.49 -5.09 12.52
CA ASP A 339 -6.59 -4.01 12.08
C ASP A 339 -5.28 -3.95 12.87
N GLU A 340 -5.36 -4.00 14.21
CA GLU A 340 -4.17 -3.93 15.07
C GLU A 340 -3.25 -5.13 14.84
N SER A 341 -3.82 -6.35 14.83
CA SER A 341 -3.04 -7.57 14.57
C SER A 341 -2.47 -7.62 13.15
N PHE A 342 -3.22 -7.15 12.16
CA PHE A 342 -2.75 -7.03 10.78
C PHE A 342 -1.51 -6.12 10.71
N VAL A 343 -1.61 -4.91 11.27
CA VAL A 343 -0.51 -3.94 11.25
C VAL A 343 0.68 -4.45 12.05
N ASP A 344 0.45 -5.02 13.23
CA ASP A 344 1.51 -5.57 14.08
C ASP A 344 2.34 -6.63 13.34
N GLU A 345 1.70 -7.43 12.51
CA GLU A 345 2.34 -8.51 11.76
C GLU A 345 3.06 -8.03 10.49
N VAL A 346 2.48 -7.07 9.75
CA VAL A 346 3.02 -6.65 8.45
C VAL A 346 3.96 -5.45 8.53
N GLN A 347 3.95 -4.65 9.60
CA GLN A 347 4.65 -3.36 9.68
C GLN A 347 6.13 -3.41 9.28
N MET A 348 6.88 -4.44 9.65
CA MET A 348 8.30 -4.53 9.31
C MET A 348 8.49 -4.90 7.84
N GLN A 349 7.68 -5.83 7.33
CA GLN A 349 7.73 -6.24 5.93
C GLN A 349 7.33 -5.09 4.98
N VAL A 350 6.40 -4.24 5.41
CA VAL A 350 6.01 -3.02 4.71
C VAL A 350 7.17 -2.03 4.67
N PHE A 351 7.84 -1.79 5.79
CA PHE A 351 8.97 -0.86 5.80
C PHE A 351 10.13 -1.35 4.93
N GLU A 352 10.47 -2.65 5.04
CA GLU A 352 11.51 -3.27 4.21
C GLU A 352 11.22 -3.17 2.71
N SER A 353 9.96 -3.22 2.29
CA SER A 353 9.60 -3.14 0.88
C SER A 353 9.82 -1.76 0.28
N VAL A 354 9.70 -0.69 1.08
CA VAL A 354 9.90 0.70 0.63
C VAL A 354 11.28 1.27 0.95
N TRP A 355 12.05 0.64 1.85
CA TRP A 355 13.35 1.15 2.31
C TRP A 355 14.31 1.49 1.17
N SER A 356 14.38 0.66 0.12
CA SER A 356 15.28 0.89 -1.01
C SER A 356 15.04 2.23 -1.73
N GLU A 357 13.80 2.71 -1.75
CA GLU A 357 13.47 3.99 -2.35
C GLU A 357 14.02 5.16 -1.51
N ILE A 358 14.01 5.03 -0.19
CA ILE A 358 14.55 6.01 0.75
C ILE A 358 16.08 5.98 0.73
N ALA A 359 16.67 4.78 0.79
CA ALA A 359 18.12 4.58 0.82
C ALA A 359 18.82 5.25 -0.36
N TYR A 360 18.23 5.18 -1.56
CA TYR A 360 18.79 5.75 -2.79
C TYR A 360 18.08 7.03 -3.25
N SER A 361 17.43 7.75 -2.33
CA SER A 361 16.65 8.96 -2.64
C SER A 361 17.49 10.21 -2.89
N GLY A 362 18.80 10.19 -2.58
CA GLY A 362 19.63 11.38 -2.60
C GLY A 362 19.15 12.40 -1.56
N THR A 363 18.75 13.59 -2.03
CA THR A 363 18.15 14.65 -1.19
C THR A 363 16.63 14.72 -1.32
N SER A 364 15.99 13.83 -2.08
CA SER A 364 14.57 13.98 -2.49
C SER A 364 13.58 14.06 -1.32
N PHE A 365 13.88 13.41 -0.19
CA PHE A 365 13.04 13.41 1.01
C PHE A 365 13.55 14.33 2.13
N LEU A 366 14.65 15.06 1.90
CA LEU A 366 15.22 16.02 2.83
C LEU A 366 14.69 17.44 2.56
N ASP A 367 14.53 18.23 3.62
CA ASP A 367 14.33 19.68 3.48
C ASP A 367 15.64 20.37 3.09
N GLU A 368 15.86 20.53 1.78
CA GLU A 368 17.06 21.16 1.19
C GLU A 368 17.30 22.59 1.68
N ASN A 369 16.27 23.30 2.16
CA ASN A 369 16.46 24.68 2.65
C ASN A 369 17.22 24.74 3.97
N ASN A 370 17.37 23.60 4.65
CA ASN A 370 17.91 23.54 6.00
C ASN A 370 18.86 22.36 6.21
N SER A 371 19.48 21.85 5.13
CA SER A 371 20.48 20.78 5.18
C SER A 371 21.84 21.27 4.67
N HIS A 372 22.91 20.68 5.19
CA HIS A 372 24.29 20.98 4.80
C HIS A 372 24.85 19.95 3.81
N VAL A 373 23.96 19.26 3.08
CA VAL A 373 24.33 18.23 2.11
C VAL A 373 25.06 18.87 0.94
N GLY A 374 26.23 18.32 0.58
CA GLY A 374 27.06 18.82 -0.50
C GLY A 374 26.39 18.68 -1.88
N SER A 375 26.93 19.39 -2.87
CA SER A 375 26.32 19.48 -4.21
C SER A 375 26.13 18.16 -4.95
N GLU A 376 26.87 17.11 -4.59
CA GLU A 376 26.73 15.77 -5.18
C GLU A 376 25.61 14.94 -4.51
N GLY A 377 25.00 15.44 -3.43
CA GLY A 377 23.98 14.73 -2.68
C GLY A 377 24.56 13.60 -1.81
N VAL A 378 23.69 12.66 -1.42
CA VAL A 378 24.06 11.43 -0.69
C VAL A 378 23.78 10.24 -1.60
N ASP A 379 24.79 9.42 -1.84
CA ASP A 379 24.66 8.26 -2.73
C ASP A 379 23.78 7.15 -2.12
N GLU A 380 23.94 6.91 -0.82
CA GLU A 380 23.20 5.88 -0.08
C GLU A 380 23.06 6.32 1.39
N TRP A 381 21.82 6.25 1.89
CA TRP A 381 21.52 6.40 3.31
C TRP A 381 21.62 5.07 4.04
N GLU A 382 22.27 5.07 5.20
CA GLU A 382 22.31 3.97 6.15
C GLU A 382 21.17 4.13 7.17
N LEU A 383 20.45 3.04 7.46
CA LEU A 383 19.41 3.03 8.50
C LEU A 383 20.05 2.79 9.87
N ASP A 384 19.97 3.79 10.75
CA ASP A 384 20.46 3.69 12.11
C ASP A 384 19.38 3.16 13.07
N ASP A 385 18.13 3.63 12.92
CA ASP A 385 16.98 3.17 13.71
C ASP A 385 15.66 3.33 12.95
N VAL A 386 14.70 2.46 13.25
CA VAL A 386 13.31 2.56 12.77
C VAL A 386 12.33 2.23 13.89
N GLY A 387 11.45 3.19 14.17
CA GLY A 387 10.38 3.07 15.14
C GLY A 387 9.01 3.10 14.47
N PHE A 388 8.15 2.17 14.84
CA PHE A 388 6.74 2.25 14.50
C PHE A 388 6.08 3.41 15.27
N TYR A 389 5.43 4.32 14.54
CA TYR A 389 4.78 5.50 15.13
C TYR A 389 3.28 5.30 15.32
N GLY A 390 2.62 4.60 14.39
CA GLY A 390 1.19 4.33 14.44
C GLY A 390 0.60 4.01 13.07
N PHE A 391 -0.70 3.80 13.03
CA PHE A 391 -1.43 3.57 11.78
C PHE A 391 -2.83 4.19 11.81
N GLU A 392 -3.38 4.45 10.63
CA GLU A 392 -4.76 4.87 10.43
C GLU A 392 -5.36 4.19 9.20
N ARG A 393 -6.56 3.61 9.32
CA ARG A 393 -7.32 3.13 8.16
C ARG A 393 -8.08 4.30 7.53
N ILE A 394 -7.70 4.68 6.32
CA ILE A 394 -8.19 5.90 5.67
C ILE A 394 -9.33 5.66 4.69
N ASP A 395 -9.42 4.45 4.10
CA ASP A 395 -10.44 4.13 3.12
C ASP A 395 -10.79 2.63 3.10
N VAL A 396 -12.02 2.33 2.66
CA VAL A 396 -12.49 0.98 2.37
C VAL A 396 -13.34 1.06 1.10
N ASP A 397 -12.76 0.66 -0.03
CA ASP A 397 -13.41 0.69 -1.34
C ASP A 397 -12.95 -0.46 -2.22
N SER A 398 -13.75 -0.84 -3.22
CA SER A 398 -13.37 -1.79 -4.26
C SER A 398 -12.85 -3.13 -3.73
N GLY A 399 -13.35 -3.58 -2.57
CA GLY A 399 -12.92 -4.86 -1.97
C GLY A 399 -11.58 -4.79 -1.23
N MET A 400 -11.04 -3.60 -0.99
CA MET A 400 -9.77 -3.34 -0.32
C MET A 400 -9.96 -2.35 0.84
N ALA A 401 -9.14 -2.48 1.88
CA ALA A 401 -8.95 -1.48 2.92
C ALA A 401 -7.57 -0.84 2.76
N THR A 402 -7.52 0.49 2.88
CA THR A 402 -6.28 1.27 2.72
C THR A 402 -5.89 1.88 4.05
N TYR A 403 -4.63 1.72 4.41
CA TYR A 403 -4.03 2.17 5.65
C TYR A 403 -2.88 3.12 5.35
N ILE A 404 -2.67 4.10 6.23
CA ILE A 404 -1.39 4.80 6.36
C ILE A 404 -0.69 4.18 7.56
N ILE A 405 0.49 3.60 7.33
CA ILE A 405 1.39 3.16 8.39
C ILE A 405 2.52 4.18 8.50
N SER A 406 2.68 4.74 9.70
CA SER A 406 3.66 5.78 10.00
C SER A 406 4.87 5.21 10.73
N TYR A 407 6.06 5.58 10.25
CA TYR A 407 7.34 5.24 10.85
C TYR A 407 8.11 6.51 11.21
N HIS A 408 8.90 6.42 12.26
CA HIS A 408 9.96 7.38 12.56
C HIS A 408 11.30 6.70 12.26
N ILE A 409 12.12 7.32 11.42
CA ILE A 409 13.43 6.78 11.04
C ILE A 409 14.54 7.71 11.50
N VAL A 410 15.69 7.11 11.78
CA VAL A 410 16.98 7.77 11.95
C VAL A 410 17.92 7.17 10.92
N ILE A 411 18.51 8.04 10.10
CA ILE A 411 19.39 7.65 9.01
C ILE A 411 20.68 8.47 9.06
N SER A 412 21.77 7.90 8.56
CA SER A 412 23.00 8.63 8.33
C SER A 412 23.54 8.43 6.93
N GLY A 413 24.23 9.43 6.42
CA GLY A 413 24.70 9.46 5.04
C GLY A 413 25.94 10.31 4.90
N VAL A 414 26.68 10.12 3.82
CA VAL A 414 27.86 10.91 3.51
C VAL A 414 27.63 11.67 2.22
N SER A 415 27.88 12.98 2.25
CA SER A 415 27.80 13.84 1.07
C SER A 415 29.14 14.45 0.70
N TYR A 416 29.21 14.95 -0.53
CA TYR A 416 30.42 15.52 -1.12
C TYR A 416 30.12 16.83 -1.85
N GLU A 417 31.03 17.80 -1.75
CA GLU A 417 30.99 19.02 -2.56
C GLU A 417 31.79 18.85 -3.85
N TYR A 418 31.26 19.33 -4.96
CA TYR A 418 31.95 19.36 -6.23
C TYR A 418 33.07 20.41 -6.23
N TRP A 419 34.32 19.98 -6.39
CA TRP A 419 35.49 20.86 -6.43
C TRP A 419 36.07 21.06 -7.85
N GLY A 420 35.54 20.33 -8.84
CA GLY A 420 35.98 20.46 -10.22
C GLY A 420 36.14 19.12 -10.90
N ARG A 421 36.87 19.14 -12.02
CA ARG A 421 37.13 17.95 -12.82
C ARG A 421 38.60 17.93 -13.20
N ASP A 422 39.24 16.79 -13.03
CA ASP A 422 40.60 16.60 -13.51
C ASP A 422 40.61 16.71 -15.05
N ASP A 423 41.47 17.59 -15.57
CA ASP A 423 41.49 17.90 -16.98
C ASP A 423 42.00 16.75 -17.86
N ASP A 424 42.81 15.85 -17.30
CA ASP A 424 43.42 14.71 -17.98
C ASP A 424 42.57 13.44 -17.86
N THR A 425 42.12 13.08 -16.66
CA THR A 425 41.36 11.85 -16.40
C THR A 425 39.86 12.03 -16.60
N LYS A 426 39.38 13.29 -16.60
CA LYS A 426 37.96 13.62 -16.62
C LYS A 426 37.19 13.05 -15.41
N GLU A 427 37.87 12.73 -14.32
CA GLU A 427 37.26 12.35 -13.05
C GLU A 427 36.82 13.58 -12.27
N ILE A 428 35.73 13.47 -11.52
CA ILE A 428 35.22 14.53 -10.65
C ILE A 428 36.12 14.57 -9.40
N ILE A 429 36.53 15.77 -9.02
CA ILE A 429 37.25 16.02 -7.77
C ILE A 429 36.23 16.54 -6.78
N THR A 430 36.15 15.90 -5.61
CA THR A 430 35.19 16.25 -4.55
C THR A 430 35.89 16.66 -3.26
N SER A 431 35.14 17.28 -2.35
CA SER A 431 35.57 17.47 -0.96
C SER A 431 35.79 16.14 -0.24
N PRO A 432 36.45 16.14 0.93
CA PRO A 432 36.27 15.07 1.90
C PRO A 432 34.78 14.85 2.21
N GLY A 433 34.43 13.62 2.54
CA GLY A 433 33.04 13.27 2.87
C GLY A 433 32.59 13.96 4.15
N ARG A 434 31.41 14.61 4.07
CA ARG A 434 30.70 15.17 5.23
C ARG A 434 29.67 14.15 5.69
N ARG A 435 29.71 13.77 6.97
CA ARG A 435 28.71 12.85 7.55
C ARG A 435 27.49 13.65 8.02
N HIS A 436 26.31 13.12 7.74
CA HIS A 436 25.01 13.67 8.13
C HIS A 436 24.26 12.66 8.98
N GLU A 437 23.58 13.14 10.00
CA GLU A 437 22.58 12.40 10.77
C GLU A 437 21.24 13.10 10.57
N CYS A 438 20.23 12.33 10.16
CA CYS A 438 18.91 12.84 9.84
C CYS A 438 17.84 11.99 10.50
N SER A 439 16.72 12.60 10.87
CA SER A 439 15.55 11.87 11.35
C SER A 439 14.27 12.45 10.76
N GLY A 440 13.23 11.63 10.72
CA GLY A 440 12.02 12.02 10.01
C GLY A 440 10.87 11.08 10.19
N LYS A 441 9.72 11.50 9.64
CA LYS A 441 8.51 10.69 9.55
C LYS A 441 8.36 10.17 8.12
N VAL A 442 8.03 8.90 7.99
CA VAL A 442 7.70 8.25 6.72
C VAL A 442 6.30 7.66 6.85
N ASP A 443 5.40 8.08 5.98
CA ASP A 443 4.04 7.56 5.87
C ASP A 443 3.94 6.68 4.63
N VAL A 444 3.57 5.42 4.84
CA VAL A 444 3.47 4.39 3.80
C VAL A 444 2.00 4.02 3.63
N LEU A 445 1.50 4.13 2.40
CA LEU A 445 0.18 3.66 2.01
C LEU A 445 0.22 2.14 1.86
N VAL A 446 -0.62 1.42 2.58
CA VAL A 446 -0.68 -0.04 2.58
C VAL A 446 -2.09 -0.49 2.25
N THR A 447 -2.23 -1.45 1.34
CA THR A 447 -3.53 -2.00 0.96
C THR A 447 -3.70 -3.44 1.46
N ARG A 448 -4.89 -3.72 1.99
CA ARG A 448 -5.32 -5.03 2.50
C ARG A 448 -6.59 -5.48 1.79
N ALA A 449 -6.66 -6.73 1.32
CA ALA A 449 -7.86 -7.32 0.75
C ALA A 449 -8.91 -7.55 1.85
N LEU A 450 -10.18 -7.30 1.52
CA LEU A 450 -11.26 -7.50 2.48
C LEU A 450 -11.55 -8.98 2.70
N ASP A 451 -11.35 -9.39 3.96
CA ASP A 451 -11.77 -10.68 4.47
C ASP A 451 -13.27 -10.71 4.73
N THR A 452 -13.88 -11.86 4.50
CA THR A 452 -15.31 -12.10 4.77
C THR A 452 -15.54 -12.96 6.01
N VAL A 453 -14.44 -13.38 6.64
CA VAL A 453 -14.38 -14.13 7.90
C VAL A 453 -13.07 -13.79 8.61
N ILE A 454 -13.05 -13.80 9.93
CA ILE A 454 -11.80 -13.70 10.69
C ILE A 454 -11.14 -15.08 10.74
N ASN A 455 -9.88 -15.17 10.33
CA ASN A 455 -9.08 -16.37 10.52
C ASN A 455 -7.77 -16.06 11.26
N TRP A 456 -7.80 -16.14 12.60
CA TRP A 456 -6.64 -15.92 13.47
C TRP A 456 -5.52 -16.95 13.33
N ASN A 457 -5.71 -17.97 12.50
CA ASN A 457 -4.80 -19.09 12.35
C ASN A 457 -3.90 -18.98 11.11
N ASP A 458 -4.14 -17.99 10.25
CA ASP A 458 -3.39 -17.72 9.04
C ASP A 458 -2.67 -16.38 9.22
N ASP A 459 -1.48 -16.28 8.63
CA ASP A 459 -0.68 -15.06 8.64
C ASP A 459 -1.38 -13.98 7.81
N PHE A 460 -1.26 -12.73 8.26
CA PHE A 460 -1.80 -11.57 7.55
C PHE A 460 -0.90 -11.18 6.37
N GLU A 461 -1.53 -10.93 5.22
CA GLU A 461 -0.83 -10.50 4.01
C GLU A 461 -1.37 -9.15 3.53
N TYR A 462 -0.46 -8.21 3.23
CA TYR A 462 -0.77 -6.99 2.50
C TYR A 462 -0.58 -7.21 0.99
N GLN A 463 -1.29 -6.45 0.17
CA GLN A 463 -1.25 -6.61 -1.29
C GLN A 463 -0.25 -5.66 -1.94
N ASP A 464 -0.07 -4.48 -1.35
CA ASP A 464 0.85 -3.47 -1.86
C ASP A 464 1.22 -2.43 -0.79
N ALA A 465 2.39 -1.81 -0.96
CA ALA A 465 2.92 -0.77 -0.09
C ALA A 465 3.70 0.28 -0.90
N GLU A 466 3.40 1.56 -0.71
CA GLU A 466 4.07 2.68 -1.40
C GLU A 466 4.25 3.89 -0.47
N ILE A 467 5.30 4.69 -0.68
CA ILE A 467 5.54 5.88 0.14
C ILE A 467 4.52 6.95 -0.25
N GLU A 468 3.66 7.33 0.69
CA GLU A 468 2.69 8.44 0.52
C GLU A 468 3.43 9.78 0.72
N THR A 469 4.13 9.90 1.85
CA THR A 469 4.96 11.07 2.16
C THR A 469 6.16 10.68 3.00
N ALA A 470 7.27 11.39 2.82
CA ALA A 470 8.41 11.34 3.73
C ALA A 470 8.90 12.75 4.01
N SER A 471 9.08 13.07 5.28
CA SER A 471 9.58 14.36 5.75
C SER A 471 10.76 14.12 6.69
N ILE A 472 11.97 14.29 6.15
CA ILE A 472 13.23 14.04 6.86
C ILE A 472 13.98 15.36 7.02
N THR A 473 14.54 15.57 8.21
CA THR A 473 15.34 16.74 8.54
C THR A 473 16.74 16.33 8.99
N GLU A 474 17.73 17.14 8.64
CA GLU A 474 19.09 16.99 9.17
C GLU A 474 19.11 17.40 10.64
N ASP A 475 19.55 16.50 11.50
CA ASP A 475 19.68 16.73 12.93
C ASP A 475 21.08 17.23 13.28
N SER A 476 22.11 16.66 12.63
CA SER A 476 23.50 17.01 12.83
C SER A 476 24.35 16.70 11.60
N TYR A 477 25.51 17.36 11.49
CA TYR A 477 26.51 17.06 10.48
C TYR A 477 27.93 17.22 11.06
N GLU A 478 28.85 16.37 10.62
CA GLU A 478 30.26 16.45 10.97
C GLU A 478 31.03 17.26 9.92
N ASP A 479 31.35 18.51 10.25
CA ASP A 479 32.44 19.23 9.59
C ASP A 479 33.74 18.84 10.29
N ASN A 480 34.42 17.83 9.76
CA ASN A 480 35.80 17.60 10.16
C ASN A 480 36.63 18.80 9.66
N ASP A 481 37.12 19.63 10.59
CA ASP A 481 38.20 20.58 10.32
C ASP A 481 39.31 19.79 9.62
N SER A 482 39.51 20.02 8.33
CA SER A 482 40.54 19.28 7.60
C SER A 482 41.91 19.79 8.04
N ASP A 483 42.94 18.95 8.07
CA ASP A 483 44.33 19.40 8.28
C ASP A 483 44.79 20.43 7.22
N PHE A 484 43.98 20.68 6.19
CA PHE A 484 44.20 21.65 5.12
C PHE A 484 43.40 22.95 5.31
N ASP A 485 42.64 23.10 6.40
CA ASP A 485 41.86 24.30 6.66
C ASP A 485 42.79 25.47 6.96
N ILE A 486 42.63 26.52 6.17
CA ILE A 486 43.41 27.74 6.28
C ILE A 486 42.58 28.77 7.02
N TYR A 487 43.15 29.30 8.09
CA TYR A 487 42.53 30.32 8.93
C TYR A 487 43.21 31.66 8.70
N CYS A 488 42.42 32.73 8.70
CA CYS A 488 42.93 34.08 8.66
C CYS A 488 43.80 34.35 9.88
N ALA A 489 45.03 34.81 9.68
CA ALA A 489 45.96 35.13 10.75
C ALA A 489 45.51 36.31 11.63
N GLU A 490 44.57 37.15 11.17
CA GLU A 490 44.05 38.29 11.93
C GLU A 490 42.75 37.97 12.70
N CYS A 491 41.69 37.53 12.02
CA CYS A 491 40.40 37.28 12.66
C CYS A 491 40.20 35.84 13.15
N GLY A 492 41.03 34.89 12.69
CA GLY A 492 40.88 33.47 13.01
C GLY A 492 39.72 32.77 12.30
N GLU A 493 39.02 33.44 11.37
CA GLU A 493 37.97 32.80 10.56
C GLU A 493 38.57 31.89 9.48
N LYS A 494 37.87 30.82 9.15
CA LYS A 494 38.23 29.90 8.05
C LYS A 494 38.09 30.61 6.71
N ILE A 495 39.17 30.66 5.94
CA ILE A 495 39.23 31.37 4.66
C ILE A 495 39.32 30.46 3.45
N GLY A 496 39.63 29.16 3.64
CA GLY A 496 39.54 28.14 2.60
C GLY A 496 40.64 27.08 2.71
N TYR A 497 41.05 26.52 1.58
CA TYR A 497 41.88 25.30 1.53
C TYR A 497 43.16 25.44 0.67
N GLU A 498 43.26 26.46 -0.19
CA GLU A 498 44.42 26.66 -1.09
C GLU A 498 45.39 27.73 -0.56
N TRP A 499 46.54 27.29 -0.05
CA TRP A 499 47.52 28.20 0.58
C TRP A 499 48.01 29.33 -0.33
N GLU A 500 48.07 29.10 -1.65
CA GLU A 500 48.64 30.04 -2.61
C GLU A 500 47.67 31.15 -3.05
N SER A 501 46.37 30.97 -2.81
CA SER A 501 45.31 31.83 -3.36
C SER A 501 44.91 33.02 -2.47
N PHE A 502 45.45 33.09 -1.24
CA PHE A 502 45.10 34.13 -0.27
C PHE A 502 46.14 35.24 -0.14
N TYR A 503 45.67 36.45 0.19
CA TYR A 503 46.54 37.55 0.61
C TYR A 503 47.35 37.18 1.84
N ARG A 504 48.50 37.86 2.05
CA ARG A 504 49.43 37.50 3.12
C ARG A 504 49.80 38.68 4.00
N ASP A 505 50.11 38.38 5.25
CA ASP A 505 50.82 39.27 6.14
C ASP A 505 52.32 39.33 5.80
N TYR A 506 53.04 40.24 6.46
CA TYR A 506 54.49 40.38 6.34
C TYR A 506 55.32 39.15 6.73
N LYS A 507 54.73 38.15 7.40
CA LYS A 507 55.34 36.87 7.77
C LYS A 507 54.98 35.73 6.81
N GLY A 508 54.13 36.00 5.82
CA GLY A 508 53.65 35.03 4.84
C GLY A 508 52.41 34.24 5.28
N ASN A 509 51.77 34.58 6.41
CA ASN A 509 50.54 33.95 6.87
C ASN A 509 49.33 34.52 6.09
N PRO A 510 48.30 33.70 5.83
CA PRO A 510 47.18 34.09 4.98
C PRO A 510 46.17 35.00 5.71
N ILE A 511 45.56 35.94 4.98
CA ILE A 511 44.60 36.94 5.47
C ILE A 511 43.34 36.93 4.56
N CYS A 512 42.14 37.06 5.16
CA CYS A 512 40.87 37.20 4.42
C CYS A 512 40.75 38.56 3.72
N ASP A 513 39.87 38.64 2.71
CA ASP A 513 39.60 39.88 1.97
C ASP A 513 39.13 41.01 2.90
N ASP A 514 38.23 40.72 3.84
CA ASP A 514 37.71 41.71 4.78
C ASP A 514 38.83 42.29 5.64
N CYS A 515 39.67 41.44 6.24
CA CYS A 515 40.83 41.90 7.01
C CYS A 515 41.83 42.66 6.12
N MET A 516 42.02 42.30 4.85
CA MET A 516 42.91 43.05 3.97
C MET A 516 42.41 44.47 3.67
N THR A 517 41.11 44.70 3.71
CA THR A 517 40.53 46.04 3.43
C THR A 517 40.54 46.97 4.64
N THR A 518 40.76 46.46 5.86
CA THR A 518 40.82 47.27 7.08
C THR A 518 42.24 47.65 7.46
N ASN A 519 42.41 48.88 7.95
CA ASN A 519 43.70 49.36 8.47
C ASN A 519 43.85 49.16 10.00
N GLU A 520 42.95 48.40 10.63
CA GLU A 520 42.92 48.28 12.10
C GLU A 520 44.19 47.59 12.65
N ASN A 521 44.74 46.64 11.90
CA ASN A 521 45.92 45.85 12.28
C ASN A 521 47.17 46.15 11.44
N GLY A 522 47.16 47.25 10.67
CA GLY A 522 48.29 47.61 9.81
C GLY A 522 47.87 48.24 8.49
N PHE A 523 48.74 48.21 7.50
CA PHE A 523 48.50 48.75 6.16
C PHE A 523 48.97 47.77 5.09
N VAL A 524 48.31 47.79 3.94
CA VAL A 524 48.71 47.00 2.78
C VAL A 524 49.81 47.74 2.03
N CYS A 525 50.99 47.12 1.92
CA CYS A 525 52.10 47.70 1.16
C CYS A 525 51.82 47.57 -0.34
N PRO A 526 51.73 48.68 -1.11
CA PRO A 526 51.49 48.61 -2.55
C PRO A 526 52.62 47.92 -3.34
N GLY A 527 53.83 47.86 -2.76
CA GLY A 527 55.01 47.30 -3.42
C GLY A 527 55.02 45.77 -3.46
N CYS A 528 54.63 45.10 -2.38
CA CYS A 528 54.63 43.64 -2.27
C CYS A 528 53.23 43.02 -2.11
N GLY A 529 52.18 43.84 -1.93
CA GLY A 529 50.80 43.39 -1.76
C GLY A 529 50.49 42.76 -0.39
N ALA A 530 51.49 42.62 0.49
CA ALA A 530 51.31 42.06 1.83
C ALA A 530 50.93 43.14 2.86
N LYS A 531 50.23 42.73 3.91
CA LYS A 531 49.82 43.61 5.01
C LYS A 531 50.89 43.65 6.11
N TYR A 532 51.30 44.86 6.48
CA TYR A 532 52.36 45.15 7.46
C TYR A 532 51.80 45.92 8.66
N PRO A 533 52.31 45.69 9.87
CA PRO A 533 52.05 46.56 11.01
C PRO A 533 52.47 48.00 10.71
N GLU A 534 51.76 48.97 11.29
CA GLU A 534 52.00 50.40 11.06
C GLU A 534 53.43 50.83 11.44
N GLU A 535 54.02 50.16 12.43
CA GLU A 535 55.40 50.35 12.89
C GLU A 535 56.48 49.94 11.86
N MET A 536 56.11 49.17 10.83
CA MET A 536 56.99 48.78 9.72
C MET A 536 56.77 49.61 8.45
N ARG A 537 56.02 50.72 8.54
CA ARG A 537 55.88 51.69 7.46
C ARG A 537 57.19 52.47 7.31
N GLY A 538 57.72 52.53 6.10
CA GLY A 538 58.94 53.27 5.80
C GLY A 538 58.74 54.79 5.89
N GLY A 539 59.83 55.55 5.79
CA GLY A 539 59.85 56.99 6.00
C GLY A 539 58.99 57.79 5.01
N SER A 540 58.75 57.24 3.81
CA SER A 540 57.85 57.77 2.78
C SER A 540 56.38 57.76 3.18
N GLY A 541 56.03 56.96 4.19
CA GLY A 541 54.65 56.74 4.63
C GLY A 541 53.80 55.91 3.65
N THR A 542 54.38 55.39 2.56
CA THR A 542 53.64 54.69 1.49
C THR A 542 54.02 53.21 1.37
N PHE A 543 55.30 52.88 1.52
CA PHE A 543 55.81 51.52 1.40
C PHE A 543 56.15 50.93 2.77
N CYS A 544 56.25 49.59 2.85
CA CYS A 544 56.91 48.96 3.99
C CYS A 544 58.42 49.20 3.92
N ILE A 545 59.08 49.14 5.07
CA ILE A 545 60.52 49.43 5.20
C ILE A 545 61.37 48.64 4.19
N ASN A 546 61.00 47.39 3.91
CA ASN A 546 61.73 46.52 2.97
C ASN A 546 61.56 46.96 1.51
N CYS A 547 60.35 47.34 1.10
CA CYS A 547 60.12 47.83 -0.26
C CYS A 547 60.74 49.22 -0.44
N GLU A 548 60.71 50.07 0.58
CA GLU A 548 61.33 51.40 0.49
C GLU A 548 62.84 51.31 0.27
N ASP A 549 63.52 50.40 0.96
CA ASP A 549 64.95 50.12 0.76
C ASP A 549 65.26 49.52 -0.63
N GLU A 550 64.34 48.76 -1.24
CA GLU A 550 64.51 48.22 -2.60
C GLU A 550 64.25 49.24 -3.71
N TYR A 551 63.36 50.22 -3.48
CA TYR A 551 62.98 51.22 -4.48
C TYR A 551 63.83 52.51 -4.42
N ASP A 552 64.78 52.63 -3.49
CA ASP A 552 65.72 53.77 -3.35
C ASP A 552 64.96 55.13 -3.33
N VAL A 553 63.87 55.20 -2.54
CA VAL A 553 62.95 56.36 -2.45
C VAL A 553 63.37 57.34 -1.35
#